data_AF-A0A0R1SAY7-F1
#
_entry.id   AF-A0A0R1SAY7-F1
#
_cell.length_a   1.000
_cell.length_b   1.000
_cell.length_c   1.000
_cell.angle_alpha   90.00
_cell.angle_beta   90.00
_cell.angle_gamma   90.00
#
_symmetry.space_group_name_H-M   'P 1'
#
loop_
_entity.id
_entity.type
_entity.pdbx_description
1 polymer ?
#
loop_
_entity_poly.entity_id
_entity_poly.type
_entity_poly.pdbx_seq_one_letter_code
_entity_poly.pdbx_strand_id
1 'polypeptide(L)'
;MNKVTYPEFSELINYYQTLTGDELIMKQQKQLLKSLRLAKKGDYQHALADLRTEAEKLSENWLLRKSIKPDTTFSQNINLLRHSRINQDSINTLYEVKAAGNKAVHELAATKAVCQKCFYDYFKVLREYAKLTTKPARSFILEKVLLAILLAIFIWFLLKWGQAS
;
A
#
# COMPACT_ATOMS: atom_id res chain seq x y z
N MET A 1 -2.31 24.53 23.29
CA MET A 1 -2.07 23.38 22.38
C MET A 1 -3.01 23.51 21.21
N ASN A 2 -2.51 23.75 19.99
CA ASN A 2 -3.35 23.68 18.79
C ASN A 2 -3.88 22.25 18.67
N LYS A 3 -5.20 22.06 18.72
CA LYS A 3 -5.82 20.76 18.47
C LYS A 3 -5.50 20.38 17.03
N VAL A 4 -4.58 19.43 16.84
CA VAL A 4 -4.36 18.79 15.55
C VAL A 4 -5.71 18.19 15.14
N THR A 5 -6.30 18.75 14.09
CA THR A 5 -7.63 18.33 13.62
C THR A 5 -7.40 17.39 12.45
N TYR A 6 -7.86 16.15 12.59
CA TYR A 6 -7.77 15.15 11.54
C TYR A 6 -9.02 15.23 10.63
N PRO A 7 -8.91 14.81 9.36
CA PRO A 7 -10.04 14.82 8.44
C PRO A 7 -11.25 14.06 8.98
N GLU A 8 -12.45 14.52 8.61
CA GLU A 8 -13.69 13.84 8.96
C GLU A 8 -13.81 12.51 8.22
N PHE A 9 -14.57 11.54 8.75
CA PHE A 9 -14.69 10.23 8.12
C PHE A 9 -15.21 10.29 6.67
N SER A 10 -16.07 11.26 6.36
CA SER A 10 -16.54 11.49 4.99
C SER A 10 -15.39 11.90 4.05
N GLU A 11 -14.45 12.70 4.53
CA GLU A 11 -13.26 13.12 3.78
C GLU A 11 -12.28 11.96 3.62
N LEU A 12 -12.06 11.19 4.69
CA LEU A 12 -11.24 9.98 4.63
C LEU A 12 -11.80 8.97 3.62
N ILE A 13 -13.11 8.76 3.57
CA ILE A 13 -13.74 7.90 2.55
C ILE A 13 -13.38 8.38 1.15
N ASN A 14 -13.44 9.69 0.88
CA ASN A 14 -13.06 10.25 -0.41
C ASN A 14 -11.57 10.01 -0.71
N TYR A 15 -10.69 10.21 0.27
CA TYR A 15 -9.25 9.93 0.10
C TYR A 15 -9.01 8.47 -0.30
N TYR A 16 -9.62 7.53 0.44
CA TYR A 16 -9.47 6.11 0.13
C TYR A 16 -10.07 5.74 -1.23
N GLN A 17 -11.18 6.34 -1.66
CA GLN A 17 -11.75 6.11 -3.00
C GLN A 17 -10.80 6.52 -4.14
N THR A 18 -9.95 7.53 -3.93
CA THR A 18 -8.94 7.95 -4.93
C THR A 18 -7.70 7.07 -4.97
N LEU A 19 -7.53 6.15 -4.01
CA LEU A 19 -6.38 5.27 -3.96
C LEU A 19 -6.41 4.28 -5.13
N THR A 20 -5.32 4.19 -5.87
CA THR A 20 -5.12 3.23 -6.96
C THR A 20 -3.77 2.55 -6.79
N GLY A 21 -3.65 1.31 -7.24
CA GLY A 21 -2.41 0.54 -7.10
C GLY A 21 -2.53 -0.89 -7.60
N ASP A 22 -1.65 -1.75 -7.08
CA ASP A 22 -1.67 -3.19 -7.34
C ASP A 22 -2.87 -3.89 -6.69
N GLU A 23 -2.98 -5.20 -6.91
CA GLU A 23 -4.06 -6.02 -6.35
C GLU A 23 -4.17 -5.90 -4.82
N LEU A 24 -3.03 -5.81 -4.12
CA LEU A 24 -3.02 -5.61 -2.67
C LEU A 24 -3.68 -4.29 -2.30
N ILE A 25 -3.27 -3.18 -2.91
CA ILE A 25 -3.83 -1.85 -2.64
C ILE A 25 -5.33 -1.81 -2.92
N MET A 26 -5.79 -2.41 -4.02
CA MET A 26 -7.22 -2.47 -4.35
C MET A 26 -8.01 -3.32 -3.33
N LYS A 27 -7.44 -4.44 -2.85
CA LYS A 27 -8.06 -5.25 -1.79
C LYS A 27 -8.15 -4.49 -0.47
N GLN A 28 -7.06 -3.85 -0.05
CA GLN A 28 -7.03 -3.07 1.19
C GLN A 28 -8.00 -1.88 1.12
N GLN A 29 -8.02 -1.15 0.00
CA GLN A 29 -8.96 -0.06 -0.24
C GLN A 29 -10.41 -0.49 0.02
N LYS A 30 -10.84 -1.62 -0.55
CA LYS A 30 -12.20 -2.14 -0.38
C LYS A 30 -12.52 -2.44 1.10
N GLN A 31 -11.61 -3.08 1.82
CA GLN A 31 -11.79 -3.38 3.25
C GLN A 31 -11.84 -2.11 4.11
N LEU A 32 -10.94 -1.16 3.84
CA LEU A 32 -10.82 0.08 4.63
C LEU A 32 -11.99 1.03 4.37
N LEU A 33 -12.54 1.05 3.16
CA LEU A 33 -13.80 1.76 2.88
C LEU A 33 -14.98 1.17 3.67
N LYS A 34 -15.06 -0.15 3.82
CA LYS A 34 -16.06 -0.79 4.68
C LYS A 34 -15.85 -0.38 6.14
N SER A 35 -14.61 -0.42 6.61
CA SER A 35 -14.22 -0.06 7.98
C SER A 35 -14.53 1.41 8.32
N LEU A 36 -14.23 2.34 7.41
CA LEU A 36 -14.54 3.76 7.57
C LEU A 36 -16.05 4.04 7.66
N ARG A 37 -16.87 3.25 6.94
CA ARG A 37 -18.34 3.36 7.05
C ARG A 37 -18.85 2.87 8.40
N LEU A 38 -18.20 1.89 9.03
CA LEU A 38 -18.48 1.46 10.39
C LEU A 38 -18.07 2.55 11.40
N ALA A 39 -16.85 3.09 11.25
CA ALA A 39 -16.36 4.19 12.08
C ALA A 39 -17.28 5.43 12.01
N LYS A 40 -17.78 5.77 10.83
CA LYS A 40 -18.76 6.87 10.66
C LYS A 40 -20.06 6.66 11.46
N LYS A 41 -20.43 5.40 11.73
CA LYS A 41 -21.58 5.03 12.56
C LYS A 41 -21.24 4.94 14.06
N GLY A 42 -20.00 5.23 14.45
CA GLY A 42 -19.52 5.17 15.83
C GLY A 42 -18.78 3.88 16.20
N ASP A 43 -18.67 2.92 15.27
CA ASP A 43 -18.00 1.64 15.52
C ASP A 43 -16.49 1.74 15.26
N TYR A 44 -15.79 2.41 16.19
CA TYR A 44 -14.36 2.65 16.08
C TYR A 44 -13.52 1.40 16.39
N GLN A 45 -14.03 0.50 17.22
CA GLN A 45 -13.31 -0.69 17.65
C GLN A 45 -13.09 -1.65 16.46
N HIS A 46 -14.16 -1.99 15.75
CA HIS A 46 -14.05 -2.85 14.58
C HIS A 46 -13.22 -2.19 13.48
N ALA A 47 -13.40 -0.88 13.27
CA ALA A 47 -12.62 -0.16 12.27
C ALA A 47 -11.10 -0.16 12.57
N LEU A 48 -10.71 0.01 13.84
CA LEU A 48 -9.31 -0.05 14.25
C LEU A 48 -8.75 -1.49 14.25
N ALA A 49 -9.57 -2.50 14.55
CA ALA A 49 -9.18 -3.90 14.46
C ALA A 49 -8.93 -4.35 13.01
N ASP A 50 -9.76 -3.88 12.07
CA ASP A 50 -9.55 -4.10 10.63
C ASP A 50 -8.27 -3.40 10.17
N LEU A 51 -8.08 -2.12 10.55
CA LEU A 51 -6.90 -1.34 10.19
C LEU A 51 -5.59 -2.00 10.69
N ARG A 52 -5.61 -2.57 11.90
CA ARG A 52 -4.51 -3.38 12.44
C ARG A 52 -4.16 -4.55 11.52
N THR A 53 -5.17 -5.30 11.12
CA THR A 53 -5.00 -6.49 10.28
C THR A 53 -4.44 -6.11 8.91
N GLU A 54 -4.89 -4.99 8.34
CA GLU A 54 -4.36 -4.49 7.07
C GLU A 54 -2.91 -3.99 7.20
N ALA A 55 -2.53 -3.38 8.32
CA ALA A 55 -1.15 -2.98 8.60
C ALA A 55 -0.20 -4.18 8.71
N GLU A 56 -0.65 -5.27 9.34
CA GLU A 56 0.11 -6.53 9.40
C GLU A 56 0.36 -7.08 7.98
N LYS A 57 -0.70 -7.22 7.17
CA LYS A 57 -0.59 -7.68 5.78
C LYS A 57 0.32 -6.78 4.94
N LEU A 58 0.22 -5.46 5.10
CA LEU A 58 1.04 -4.52 4.34
C LEU A 58 2.52 -4.69 4.69
N SER A 59 2.85 -4.90 5.97
CA SER A 59 4.23 -5.10 6.42
C SER A 59 4.88 -6.33 5.78
N GLU A 60 4.16 -7.45 5.74
CA GLU A 60 4.62 -8.69 5.09
C GLU A 60 4.82 -8.50 3.58
N ASN A 61 3.84 -7.87 2.91
CA ASN A 61 3.93 -7.63 1.47
C ASN A 61 5.09 -6.68 1.11
N TRP A 62 5.36 -5.69 1.96
CA TRP A 62 6.46 -4.76 1.74
C TRP A 62 7.83 -5.46 1.84
N LEU A 63 7.99 -6.41 2.77
CA LEU A 63 9.18 -7.26 2.86
C LEU A 63 9.32 -8.16 1.62
N LEU A 64 8.24 -8.81 1.18
CA LEU A 64 8.26 -9.67 -0.01
C LEU A 64 8.70 -8.88 -1.26
N ARG A 65 8.24 -7.63 -1.41
CA ARG A 65 8.69 -6.74 -2.51
C ARG A 65 10.16 -6.37 -2.43
N LYS A 66 10.77 -6.42 -1.26
CA LYS A 66 12.20 -6.23 -1.04
C LYS A 66 12.99 -7.53 -1.15
N SER A 67 12.34 -8.63 -1.55
CA SER A 67 12.92 -9.98 -1.57
C SER A 67 13.41 -10.43 -0.18
N ILE A 68 12.78 -9.92 0.88
CA ILE A 68 13.02 -10.33 2.26
C ILE A 68 11.87 -11.24 2.66
N LYS A 69 12.19 -12.43 3.19
CA LYS A 69 11.18 -13.36 3.69
C LYS A 69 10.53 -12.78 4.96
N PRO A 70 9.19 -12.63 5.01
CA PRO A 70 8.51 -12.23 6.23
C PRO A 70 8.67 -13.29 7.33
N ASP A 71 8.75 -12.81 8.55
CA ASP A 71 8.65 -13.60 9.77
C ASP A 71 7.18 -13.77 10.19
N THR A 72 6.97 -14.68 11.14
CA THR A 72 5.69 -15.03 11.76
C THR A 72 5.11 -13.91 12.63
N THR A 73 5.96 -13.05 13.20
CA THR A 73 5.49 -11.97 14.08
C THR A 73 5.61 -10.59 13.43
N PHE A 74 4.59 -9.76 13.65
CA PHE A 74 4.60 -8.37 13.20
C PHE A 74 5.80 -7.58 13.70
N SER A 75 6.21 -7.77 14.96
CA SER A 75 7.35 -7.07 15.54
C SER A 75 8.67 -7.40 14.83
N GLN A 76 8.88 -8.68 14.47
CA GLN A 76 10.03 -9.08 13.66
C GLN A 76 9.94 -8.49 12.25
N ASN A 77 8.75 -8.50 11.62
CA ASN A 77 8.55 -7.88 10.32
C ASN A 77 8.87 -6.37 10.33
N ILE A 78 8.46 -5.64 11.36
CA ILE A 78 8.82 -4.24 11.54
C ILE A 78 10.32 -4.04 11.70
N ASN A 79 11.00 -4.90 12.48
CA ASN A 79 12.45 -4.83 12.63
C ASN A 79 13.16 -5.07 11.29
N LEU A 80 12.72 -6.06 10.51
CA LEU A 80 13.24 -6.31 9.17
C LEU A 80 13.01 -5.10 8.24
N LEU A 81 11.84 -4.45 8.32
CA LEU A 81 11.53 -3.26 7.52
C LEU A 81 12.47 -2.09 7.86
N ARG A 82 12.86 -1.91 9.13
CA ARG A 82 13.81 -0.86 9.54
C ARG A 82 15.18 -0.98 8.86
N HIS A 83 15.58 -2.21 8.53
CA HIS A 83 16.83 -2.47 7.81
C HIS A 83 16.67 -2.48 6.28
N SER A 84 15.46 -2.24 5.74
CA SER A 84 15.13 -2.43 4.31
C SER A 84 15.08 -1.14 3.46
N ARG A 85 15.65 -0.05 3.97
CA ARG A 85 15.64 1.30 3.35
C ARG A 85 14.23 1.83 3.07
N ILE A 86 13.26 1.47 3.90
CA ILE A 86 11.91 2.04 3.89
C ILE A 86 11.90 3.26 4.81
N ASN A 87 11.06 4.24 4.50
CA ASN A 87 10.92 5.43 5.32
C ASN A 87 10.54 5.07 6.76
N GLN A 88 11.33 5.54 7.72
CA GLN A 88 11.12 5.30 9.14
C GLN A 88 9.75 5.81 9.61
N ASP A 89 9.22 6.88 9.03
CA ASP A 89 7.90 7.43 9.38
C ASP A 89 6.77 6.46 9.01
N SER A 90 6.89 5.79 7.86
CA SER A 90 5.91 4.78 7.44
C SER A 90 5.99 3.55 8.34
N ILE A 91 7.19 3.15 8.77
CA ILE A 91 7.37 2.04 9.72
C ILE A 91 6.78 2.40 11.09
N ASN A 92 7.04 3.61 11.59
CA ASN A 92 6.49 4.10 12.86
C ASN A 92 4.96 4.14 12.80
N THR A 93 4.40 4.60 11.68
CA THR A 93 2.95 4.62 11.45
C THR A 93 2.34 3.22 11.50
N LEU A 94 2.97 2.22 10.86
CA LEU A 94 2.51 0.83 10.93
C LEU A 94 2.49 0.31 12.37
N TYR A 95 3.52 0.63 13.15
CA TYR A 95 3.60 0.26 14.56
C TYR A 95 2.51 0.95 15.41
N GLU A 96 2.30 2.25 15.23
CA GLU A 96 1.27 3.02 15.92
C GLU A 96 -0.15 2.50 15.61
N VAL A 97 -0.44 2.22 14.35
CA VAL A 97 -1.72 1.67 13.90
C VAL A 97 -1.97 0.29 14.52
N LYS A 98 -0.94 -0.58 14.52
CA LYS A 98 -1.02 -1.89 15.18
C LYS A 98 -1.29 -1.75 16.68
N ALA A 99 -0.58 -0.85 17.36
CA ALA A 99 -0.77 -0.61 18.79
C ALA A 99 -2.18 -0.06 19.10
N ALA A 100 -2.69 0.86 18.29
CA ALA A 100 -4.04 1.41 18.45
C ALA A 100 -5.12 0.34 18.25
N GLY A 101 -4.99 -0.51 17.23
CA GLY A 101 -5.93 -1.61 17.01
C GLY A 101 -5.86 -2.69 18.09
N ASN A 102 -4.67 -3.02 18.62
CA ASN A 102 -4.54 -3.91 19.77
C ASN A 102 -5.30 -3.38 20.99
N LYS A 103 -5.17 -2.08 21.30
CA LYS A 103 -5.90 -1.45 22.40
C LYS A 103 -7.41 -1.48 22.16
N ALA A 104 -7.83 -1.20 20.92
CA ALA A 104 -9.23 -1.19 20.54
C ALA A 104 -9.93 -2.55 20.67
N VAL A 105 -9.22 -3.65 20.44
CA VAL A 105 -9.74 -5.03 20.64
C VAL A 105 -10.10 -5.29 22.10
N HIS A 106 -9.43 -4.62 23.04
CA HIS A 106 -9.72 -4.70 24.47
C HIS A 106 -10.61 -3.55 24.97
N GLU A 107 -11.31 -2.89 24.04
CA GLU A 107 -12.16 -1.71 24.29
C GLU A 107 -11.42 -0.50 24.88
N LEU A 108 -10.09 -0.51 24.86
CA LEU A 108 -9.25 0.56 25.40
C LEU A 108 -9.01 1.63 24.32
N ALA A 109 -9.30 2.89 24.66
CA ALA A 109 -8.89 4.07 23.89
C ALA A 109 -9.41 4.18 22.43
N ALA A 110 -10.45 3.42 22.07
CA ALA A 110 -11.09 3.50 20.75
C ALA A 110 -12.00 4.75 20.66
N THR A 111 -11.41 5.90 20.31
CA THR A 111 -12.14 7.17 20.18
C THR A 111 -12.23 7.62 18.72
N LYS A 112 -13.17 8.53 18.43
CA LYS A 112 -13.29 9.18 17.11
C LYS A 112 -11.94 9.75 16.65
N ALA A 113 -11.28 10.52 17.51
CA ALA A 113 -10.02 11.20 17.18
C ALA A 113 -8.89 10.21 16.88
N VAL A 114 -8.76 9.14 17.68
CA VAL A 114 -7.76 8.08 17.45
C VAL A 114 -8.04 7.38 16.12
N CYS A 115 -9.29 7.04 15.85
CA CYS A 115 -9.68 6.38 14.60
C CYS A 115 -9.38 7.27 13.38
N GLN A 116 -9.76 8.56 13.41
CA GLN A 116 -9.44 9.51 12.34
C GLN A 116 -7.94 9.65 12.10
N LYS A 117 -7.15 9.80 13.17
CA LYS A 117 -5.68 9.85 13.08
C LYS A 117 -5.14 8.59 12.40
N CYS A 118 -5.49 7.40 12.91
CA CYS A 118 -4.94 6.15 12.42
C CYS A 118 -5.29 5.90 10.95
N PHE A 119 -6.52 6.15 10.52
CA PHE A 119 -6.90 6.01 9.11
C PHE A 119 -6.20 7.05 8.23
N TYR A 120 -6.08 8.30 8.67
CA TYR A 120 -5.37 9.32 7.91
C TYR A 120 -3.87 9.00 7.75
N ASP A 121 -3.23 8.58 8.84
CA ASP A 121 -1.82 8.22 8.83
C ASP A 121 -1.56 6.99 7.98
N TYR A 122 -2.40 5.95 8.12
CA TYR A 122 -2.30 4.74 7.31
C TYR A 122 -2.52 5.01 5.82
N PHE A 123 -3.43 5.93 5.46
CA PHE A 123 -3.62 6.34 4.06
C PHE A 123 -2.34 6.89 3.44
N LYS A 124 -1.57 7.70 4.19
CA LYS A 124 -0.27 8.22 3.71
C LYS A 124 0.71 7.07 3.43
N VAL A 125 0.76 6.07 4.31
CA VAL A 125 1.60 4.87 4.14
C VAL A 125 1.18 4.08 2.89
N LEU A 126 -0.12 3.86 2.70
CA LEU A 126 -0.62 3.17 1.51
C LEU A 126 -0.29 3.92 0.22
N ARG A 127 -0.39 5.26 0.22
CA ARG A 127 0.02 6.07 -0.93
C ARG A 127 1.51 5.94 -1.19
N GLU A 128 2.35 5.92 -0.17
CA GLU A 128 3.80 5.72 -0.33
C GLU A 128 4.10 4.35 -0.92
N TYR A 129 3.49 3.29 -0.38
CA TYR A 129 3.61 1.94 -0.92
C TYR A 129 3.13 1.87 -2.37
N ALA A 130 1.95 2.44 -2.69
CA ALA A 130 1.39 2.45 -4.03
C ALA A 130 2.32 3.09 -5.06
N LYS A 131 3.01 4.20 -4.72
CA LYS A 131 4.01 4.84 -5.59
C LYS A 131 5.15 3.88 -5.97
N LEU A 132 5.56 3.00 -5.06
CA LEU A 132 6.57 1.98 -5.33
C LEU A 132 6.05 0.88 -6.27
N THR A 133 4.74 0.66 -6.31
CA THR A 133 4.10 -0.36 -7.16
C THR A 133 3.86 0.11 -8.59
N THR A 134 3.69 1.42 -8.80
CA THR A 134 3.40 2.02 -10.12
C THR A 134 4.65 2.29 -10.97
N LYS A 135 5.83 1.77 -10.60
CA LYS A 135 6.96 1.78 -11.55
C LYS A 135 6.51 1.05 -12.81
N PRO A 136 6.62 1.66 -14.01
CA PRO A 136 6.03 1.10 -15.21
C PRO A 136 6.79 -0.17 -15.61
N ALA A 137 6.29 -1.32 -15.17
CA ALA A 137 6.59 -2.62 -15.78
C ALA A 137 6.20 -2.65 -17.27
N ARG A 138 5.42 -1.65 -17.74
CA ARG A 138 5.16 -1.42 -19.15
C ARG A 138 6.38 -0.99 -19.96
N SER A 139 7.40 -0.37 -19.37
CA SER A 139 8.62 0.01 -20.13
C SER A 139 9.35 -1.22 -20.65
N PHE A 140 9.53 -2.25 -19.81
CA PHE A 140 10.32 -3.44 -20.16
C PHE A 140 9.65 -4.36 -21.19
N ILE A 141 8.32 -4.50 -21.15
CA ILE A 141 7.58 -5.29 -22.14
C ILE A 141 7.48 -4.53 -23.48
N LEU A 142 7.19 -3.23 -23.43
CA LEU A 142 7.10 -2.41 -24.64
C LEU A 142 8.45 -2.32 -25.36
N GLU A 143 9.55 -2.21 -24.61
CA GLU A 143 10.91 -2.16 -25.14
C GLU A 143 11.32 -3.48 -25.81
N LYS A 144 10.97 -4.63 -25.22
CA LYS A 144 11.20 -5.95 -25.85
C LYS A 144 10.35 -6.18 -27.09
N VAL A 145 9.09 -5.75 -27.08
CA VAL A 145 8.20 -5.84 -28.25
C VAL A 145 8.69 -4.93 -29.38
N LEU A 146 9.10 -3.71 -29.07
CA LEU A 146 9.67 -2.77 -30.05
C LEU A 146 10.95 -3.32 -30.66
N LEU A 147 11.86 -3.88 -29.83
CA LEU A 147 13.09 -4.50 -30.30
C LEU A 147 12.83 -5.69 -31.23
N ALA A 148 11.84 -6.54 -30.89
CA ALA A 148 11.44 -7.67 -31.72
C ALA A 148 10.89 -7.23 -33.09
N ILE A 149 10.08 -6.16 -33.13
CA ILE A 149 9.56 -5.58 -34.38
C ILE A 149 10.69 -5.01 -35.23
N LEU A 150 11.61 -4.26 -34.64
CA LEU A 150 12.78 -3.71 -35.34
C LEU A 150 13.66 -4.83 -35.93
N LEU A 151 13.87 -5.91 -35.18
CA LEU A 151 14.63 -7.08 -35.64
C LEU A 151 13.95 -7.76 -36.84
N ALA A 152 12.62 -7.91 -36.79
CA ALA A 152 11.85 -8.51 -37.89
C ALA A 152 11.92 -7.67 -39.17
N ILE A 153 11.82 -6.33 -39.05
CA ILE A 153 11.98 -5.41 -40.18
C ILE A 153 13.39 -5.52 -40.78
N PHE A 154 14.42 -5.57 -39.92
CA PHE A 154 15.81 -5.68 -40.36
C PHE A 154 16.09 -7.01 -41.09
N ILE A 155 15.59 -8.14 -40.55
CA ILE A 155 15.71 -9.45 -41.21
C ILE A 155 15.00 -9.44 -42.57
N TRP A 156 13.80 -8.86 -42.65
CA TRP A 156 13.07 -8.75 -43.92
C TRP A 156 13.82 -7.88 -44.95
N PHE A 157 14.43 -6.79 -44.51
CA PHE A 157 15.25 -5.93 -45.37
C PHE A 157 16.49 -6.67 -45.91
N LEU A 158 17.19 -7.43 -45.06
CA LEU A 158 18.34 -8.26 -45.49
C LEU A 158 17.92 -9.34 -46.50
N LEU A 159 16.78 -9.99 -46.28
CA LEU A 159 16.24 -11.00 -47.20
C LEU A 159 15.87 -10.40 -48.57
N LYS A 160 15.34 -9.17 -48.59
CA LYS A 160 15.04 -8.44 -49.83
C LYS A 160 16.29 -7.99 -50.59
N TRP A 161 17.38 -7.67 -49.90
CA TRP A 161 18.66 -7.32 -50.54
C TRP A 161 19.40 -8.54 -51.12
N GLY A 162 19.29 -9.71 -50.50
CA GLY A 162 19.86 -10.95 -51.04
C GLY A 162 19.11 -11.53 -52.26
N GLN A 163 17.97 -10.95 -52.65
CA GLN A 163 17.18 -11.35 -53.83
C GLN A 163 17.41 -10.44 -55.05
N ALA A 164 18.28 -9.42 -54.93
CA ALA A 164 18.60 -8.49 -56.02
C ALA A 164 19.90 -8.84 -56.78
N SER A 165 20.44 -10.05 -56.58
CA SER A 165 21.55 -10.63 -57.35
C SER A 165 21.09 -11.77 -58.24
#